data_AF-A0A1U7MZC6-F1
#
_entry.id   AF-A0A1U7MZC6-F1
#
_cell.length_a   1.000
_cell.length_b   1.000
_cell.length_c   1.000
_cell.angle_alpha   90.00
_cell.angle_beta   90.00
_cell.angle_gamma   90.00
#
_symmetry.space_group_name_H-M   'P 1'
#
loop_
_entity.id
_entity.type
_entity.pdbx_description
1 polymer ?
#
loop_
_entity_poly.entity_id
_entity_poly.type
_entity_poly.pdbx_seq_one_letter_code
_entity_poly.pdbx_strand_id
1 'polypeptide(L)'
;MPQLLSYTTAKDIPLRDQYFFFLNVGAVFPVVALLAVARGMAVDTIAPLIEHYLNPNDQVAHPTPLVTGKDLIKSLKLSPSSKIGELLTEIQIARIEGNIDSIKGALEFAAKLDSINCGSQDKNK
;
A
#
# COMPACT_ATOMS: atom_id res chain seq x y z
N MET A 1 -13.48 -7.56 -12.58
CA MET A 1 -12.33 -7.41 -13.49
C MET A 1 -12.51 -6.17 -14.39
N PRO A 2 -12.26 -4.93 -13.91
CA PRO A 2 -11.96 -3.86 -14.88
C PRO A 2 -10.89 -2.82 -14.50
N GLN A 3 -10.06 -2.99 -13.45
CA GLN A 3 -9.14 -1.90 -13.06
C GLN A 3 -7.95 -1.72 -14.02
N LEU A 4 -7.56 -2.76 -14.76
CA LEU A 4 -6.34 -2.75 -15.58
C LEU A 4 -6.44 -1.93 -16.88
N LEU A 5 -7.64 -1.55 -17.32
CA LEU A 5 -7.86 -0.83 -18.59
C LEU A 5 -7.89 0.70 -18.44
N SER A 6 -7.85 1.22 -17.21
CA SER A 6 -7.98 2.66 -16.94
C SER A 6 -6.65 3.42 -16.98
N TYR A 7 -5.51 2.73 -17.11
CA TYR A 7 -4.19 3.34 -17.05
C TYR A 7 -3.55 3.35 -18.44
N THR A 8 -3.40 4.55 -19.02
CA THR A 8 -2.83 4.77 -20.37
C THR A 8 -1.31 4.52 -20.42
N THR A 9 -0.63 4.54 -19.26
CA THR A 9 0.79 4.20 -19.08
C THR A 9 1.05 3.79 -17.63
N ALA A 10 1.78 2.69 -17.36
CA ALA A 10 2.07 2.28 -15.97
C ALA A 10 2.91 3.31 -15.19
N LYS A 11 3.62 4.20 -15.90
CA LYS A 11 4.45 5.26 -15.32
C LYS A 11 3.65 6.36 -14.60
N ASP A 12 2.37 6.51 -14.94
CA ASP A 12 1.52 7.57 -14.39
C ASP A 12 0.66 7.11 -13.21
N ILE A 13 0.80 5.84 -12.79
CA ILE A 13 0.05 5.28 -11.67
C ILE A 13 0.68 5.77 -10.35
N PRO A 14 -0.08 6.44 -9.46
CA PRO A 14 0.42 6.83 -8.15
C PRO A 14 0.94 5.63 -7.35
N LEU A 15 1.99 5.82 -6.53
CA LEU A 15 2.57 4.73 -5.72
C LEU A 15 1.56 4.02 -4.83
N ARG A 16 0.59 4.75 -4.26
CA ARG A 16 -0.55 4.20 -3.51
C ARG A 16 -1.36 3.20 -4.35
N ASP A 17 -1.67 3.56 -5.59
CA ASP A 17 -2.48 2.72 -6.47
C ASP A 17 -1.70 1.49 -6.94
N GLN A 18 -0.40 1.64 -7.21
CA GLN A 18 0.48 0.52 -7.51
C GLN A 18 0.58 -0.44 -6.32
N TYR A 19 0.70 0.09 -5.09
CA TYR A 19 0.70 -0.71 -3.88
C TYR A 19 -0.59 -1.52 -3.73
N PHE A 20 -1.76 -0.90 -3.85
CA PHE A 20 -3.03 -1.63 -3.79
C PHE A 20 -3.19 -2.62 -4.94
N PHE A 21 -2.66 -2.31 -6.12
CA PHE A 21 -2.63 -3.25 -7.24
C PHE A 21 -1.86 -4.52 -6.87
N PHE A 22 -0.63 -4.40 -6.35
CA PHE A 22 0.16 -5.56 -5.93
C PHE A 22 -0.43 -6.28 -4.72
N LEU A 23 -1.02 -5.56 -3.77
CA LEU A 23 -1.70 -6.16 -2.63
C LEU A 23 -2.87 -7.06 -3.07
N ASN A 24 -3.58 -6.67 -4.14
CA ASN A 24 -4.71 -7.42 -4.67
C ASN A 24 -4.30 -8.57 -5.61
N VAL A 25 -3.27 -8.36 -6.44
CA VAL A 25 -2.84 -9.34 -7.45
C VAL A 25 -1.85 -10.36 -6.86
N GLY A 26 -0.92 -9.89 -6.02
CA GLY A 26 0.09 -10.69 -5.34
C GLY A 26 0.86 -11.62 -6.29
N ALA A 27 0.98 -12.88 -5.87
CA ALA A 27 1.76 -13.91 -6.58
C ALA A 27 1.23 -14.26 -7.98
N VAL A 28 0.01 -13.85 -8.34
CA VAL A 28 -0.58 -14.12 -9.66
C VAL A 28 -0.12 -13.10 -10.70
N PHE A 29 0.61 -12.05 -10.30
CA PHE A 29 1.06 -10.97 -11.19
C PHE A 29 1.78 -11.46 -12.45
N PRO A 30 2.70 -12.44 -12.43
CA PRO A 30 3.37 -12.91 -13.64
C PRO A 30 2.39 -13.43 -14.71
N VAL A 31 1.30 -14.09 -14.29
CA VAL A 31 0.26 -14.59 -15.20
C VAL A 31 -0.53 -13.41 -15.79
N VAL A 32 -0.84 -12.41 -14.96
CA VAL A 32 -1.54 -11.19 -15.39
C VAL A 32 -0.71 -10.38 -16.39
N ALA A 33 0.58 -10.21 -16.11
CA ALA A 33 1.52 -9.52 -16.99
C ALA A 33 1.64 -10.23 -18.34
N LEU A 34 1.80 -11.56 -18.33
CA LEU A 34 1.86 -12.36 -19.57
C LEU A 34 0.57 -12.24 -20.39
N LEU A 35 -0.60 -12.28 -19.73
CA LEU A 35 -1.90 -12.11 -20.39
C LEU A 35 -2.04 -10.72 -21.03
N ALA A 36 -1.55 -9.66 -20.38
CA ALA A 36 -1.58 -8.30 -20.91
C ALA A 36 -0.77 -8.20 -22.21
N VAL A 37 0.46 -8.75 -22.21
CA VAL A 37 1.31 -8.81 -23.42
C VAL A 37 0.65 -9.63 -24.52
N ALA A 38 0.09 -10.80 -24.18
CA ALA A 38 -0.61 -11.65 -25.15
C ALA A 38 -1.83 -10.96 -25.78
N ARG A 39 -2.42 -9.97 -25.09
CA ARG A 39 -3.52 -9.13 -25.59
C ARG A 39 -3.05 -7.90 -26.38
N GLY A 40 -1.76 -7.78 -26.66
CA GLY A 40 -1.19 -6.72 -27.49
C GLY A 40 -0.75 -5.48 -26.72
N MET A 41 -0.68 -5.54 -25.38
CA MET A 41 -0.05 -4.47 -24.60
C MET A 41 1.45 -4.48 -24.85
N ALA A 42 2.04 -3.32 -25.16
CA ALA A 42 3.48 -3.22 -25.33
C ALA A 42 4.19 -3.52 -24.00
N VAL A 43 5.30 -4.28 -24.07
CA VAL A 43 6.08 -4.65 -22.88
C VAL A 43 6.55 -3.40 -22.14
N ASP A 44 6.99 -2.38 -22.86
CA ASP A 44 7.44 -1.10 -22.29
C ASP A 44 6.34 -0.40 -21.46
N THR A 45 5.07 -0.64 -21.77
CA THR A 45 3.94 -0.09 -21.02
C THR A 45 3.81 -0.73 -19.63
N ILE A 46 4.20 -1.99 -19.47
CA ILE A 46 4.12 -2.74 -18.19
C ILE A 46 5.47 -2.97 -17.52
N ALA A 47 6.57 -2.61 -18.19
CA ALA A 47 7.93 -2.78 -17.69
C ALA A 47 8.12 -2.22 -16.26
N PRO A 48 7.61 -1.04 -15.89
CA PRO A 48 7.74 -0.53 -14.52
C PRO A 48 7.13 -1.46 -13.47
N LEU A 49 5.97 -2.08 -13.75
CA LEU A 49 5.33 -3.03 -12.83
C LEU A 49 6.12 -4.34 -12.74
N ILE A 50 6.70 -4.79 -13.87
CA ILE A 50 7.57 -5.97 -13.88
C ILE A 50 8.81 -5.71 -13.03
N GLU A 51 9.45 -4.54 -13.17
CA GLU A 51 10.61 -4.13 -12.39
C GLU A 51 10.32 -4.12 -10.88
N HIS A 52 9.20 -3.50 -10.46
CA HIS A 52 8.74 -3.54 -9.07
C HIS A 52 8.58 -4.98 -8.57
N TYR A 53 7.89 -5.84 -9.33
CA TYR A 53 7.63 -7.22 -8.91
C TYR A 53 8.89 -8.08 -8.81
N LEU A 54 9.86 -7.89 -9.72
CA LEU A 54 11.09 -8.67 -9.73
C LEU A 54 12.09 -8.24 -8.65
N ASN A 55 11.96 -7.03 -8.09
CA ASN A 55 12.79 -6.55 -7.00
C ASN A 55 12.21 -6.97 -5.63
N PRO A 56 12.80 -7.96 -4.93
CA PRO A 56 12.25 -8.46 -3.66
C PRO A 56 12.28 -7.44 -2.51
N ASN A 57 13.06 -6.37 -2.63
CA ASN A 57 13.15 -5.31 -1.61
C ASN A 57 12.18 -4.16 -1.88
N ASP A 58 11.47 -4.20 -3.00
CA ASP A 58 10.56 -3.15 -3.42
C ASP A 58 9.35 -3.05 -2.48
N GLN A 59 9.16 -1.91 -1.84
CA GLN A 59 8.07 -1.75 -0.87
C GLN A 59 6.69 -1.60 -1.52
N VAL A 60 6.62 -1.32 -2.83
CA VAL A 60 5.37 -1.23 -3.59
C VAL A 60 4.85 -2.64 -3.87
N ALA A 61 5.71 -3.53 -4.38
CA ALA A 61 5.32 -4.90 -4.73
C ALA A 61 5.45 -5.91 -3.58
N HIS A 62 6.43 -5.72 -2.71
CA HIS A 62 6.77 -6.61 -1.59
C HIS A 62 6.80 -5.82 -0.27
N PRO A 63 5.63 -5.31 0.18
CA PRO A 63 5.54 -4.48 1.37
C PRO A 63 6.05 -5.22 2.60
N THR A 64 7.03 -4.61 3.27
CA THR A 64 7.52 -5.09 4.57
C THR A 64 7.01 -4.13 5.64
N PRO A 65 6.12 -4.56 6.55
CA PRO A 65 5.64 -3.67 7.61
C PRO A 65 6.76 -3.26 8.58
N LEU A 66 6.78 -1.99 9.01
CA LEU A 66 7.67 -1.53 10.10
C LEU A 66 7.15 -1.95 11.48
N VAL A 67 5.83 -2.00 11.61
CA VAL A 67 5.10 -2.28 12.86
C VAL A 67 3.93 -3.21 12.58
N THR A 68 3.51 -3.94 13.60
CA THR A 68 2.33 -4.80 13.56
C THR A 68 1.15 -4.16 14.29
N GLY A 69 -0.06 -4.70 14.09
CA GLY A 69 -1.24 -4.25 14.83
C GLY A 69 -1.09 -4.39 16.35
N LYS A 70 -0.33 -5.39 16.82
CA LYS A 70 -0.03 -5.56 18.25
C LYS A 70 0.83 -4.41 18.78
N ASP A 71 1.79 -3.94 17.98
CA ASP A 71 2.64 -2.81 18.35
C ASP A 71 1.84 -1.52 18.46
N LEU A 72 0.88 -1.30 17.54
CA LEU A 72 -0.04 -0.17 17.61
C LEU A 72 -0.94 -0.24 18.84
N ILE A 73 -1.57 -1.38 19.11
CA ILE A 73 -2.42 -1.56 20.30
C ILE A 73 -1.65 -1.26 21.58
N LYS A 74 -0.44 -1.82 21.71
CA LYS A 74 0.38 -1.65 22.91
C LYS A 74 0.90 -0.21 23.08
N SER A 75 1.38 0.41 22.00
CA SER A 75 2.05 1.71 22.06
C SER A 75 1.06 2.87 22.14
N LEU A 76 -0.08 2.76 21.46
CA LEU A 76 -1.11 3.81 21.37
C LEU A 76 -2.29 3.55 22.30
N LYS A 77 -2.32 2.41 23.01
CA LYS A 77 -3.43 1.97 23.88
C LYS A 77 -4.78 1.90 23.15
N LEU A 78 -4.75 1.52 21.87
CA LEU A 78 -5.94 1.40 21.02
C LEU A 78 -6.66 0.07 21.28
N SER A 79 -7.99 0.08 21.21
CA SER A 79 -8.79 -1.15 21.21
C SER A 79 -8.74 -1.84 19.84
N PRO A 80 -8.77 -3.19 19.78
CA PRO A 80 -8.85 -3.94 18.53
C PRO A 80 -10.03 -3.47 17.66
N SER A 81 -9.75 -2.98 16.44
CA SER A 81 -10.76 -2.44 15.51
C SER A 81 -10.22 -2.39 14.08
N SER A 82 -11.10 -2.19 13.09
CA SER A 82 -10.72 -2.00 11.67
C SER A 82 -9.77 -0.82 11.46
N LYS A 83 -9.89 0.21 12.30
CA LYS A 83 -9.02 1.39 12.31
C LYS A 83 -7.53 1.04 12.40
N ILE A 84 -7.18 -0.06 13.09
CA ILE A 84 -5.79 -0.51 13.16
C ILE A 84 -5.27 -0.93 11.78
N GLY A 85 -6.09 -1.63 10.99
CA GLY A 85 -5.74 -2.01 9.62
C GLY A 85 -5.58 -0.79 8.71
N GLU A 86 -6.46 0.20 8.86
CA GLU A 86 -6.35 1.48 8.15
C GLU A 86 -5.05 2.21 8.50
N LEU A 87 -4.70 2.30 9.80
CA LEU A 87 -3.44 2.92 10.25
C LEU A 87 -2.22 2.17 9.70
N LEU A 88 -2.21 0.84 9.73
CA LEU A 88 -1.12 0.05 9.15
C LEU A 88 -0.97 0.30 7.64
N THR A 89 -2.10 0.45 6.94
CA THR A 89 -2.12 0.74 5.51
C THR A 89 -1.52 2.12 5.22
N GLU A 90 -1.93 3.15 5.97
CA GLU A 90 -1.41 4.50 5.80
C GLU A 90 0.08 4.60 6.19
N ILE A 91 0.53 3.86 7.21
CA ILE A 91 1.97 3.74 7.53
C ILE A 91 2.73 3.12 6.35
N GLN A 92 2.20 2.07 5.74
CA GLN A 92 2.86 1.40 4.61
C GLN A 92 2.95 2.33 3.40
N ILE A 93 1.89 3.09 3.11
CA ILE A 93 1.89 4.08 2.02
C ILE A 93 2.90 5.19 2.30
N ALA A 94 2.92 5.73 3.52
CA ALA A 94 3.92 6.73 3.92
C ALA A 94 5.36 6.18 3.83
N ARG A 95 5.57 4.89 4.13
CA ARG A 95 6.87 4.23 3.93
C ARG A 95 7.26 4.14 2.45
N ILE A 96 6.32 3.73 1.60
CA ILE A 96 6.53 3.61 0.15
C ILE A 96 6.89 4.96 -0.47
N GLU A 97 6.26 6.03 0.00
CA GLU A 97 6.53 7.41 -0.43
C GLU A 97 7.86 7.97 0.12
N GLY A 98 8.56 7.24 1.00
CA GLY A 98 9.81 7.67 1.60
C GLY A 98 9.65 8.62 2.80
N ASN A 99 8.43 8.81 3.30
CA ASN A 99 8.16 9.69 4.44
C ASN A 99 8.54 9.05 5.79
N ILE A 100 8.61 7.72 5.85
CA ILE A 100 8.89 6.94 7.07
C ILE A 100 9.79 5.75 6.74
N ASP A 101 10.83 5.54 7.53
CA ASP A 101 11.76 4.41 7.38
C ASP A 101 12.03 3.63 8.69
N SER A 102 11.45 4.08 9.81
CA SER A 102 11.78 3.59 11.14
C SER A 102 10.54 3.27 11.98
N ILE A 103 10.69 2.32 12.91
CA ILE A 103 9.64 1.93 13.86
C ILE A 103 9.12 3.14 14.64
N LYS A 104 10.05 3.99 15.13
CA LYS A 104 9.70 5.20 15.86
C LYS A 104 8.88 6.17 14.99
N GLY A 105 9.33 6.41 13.75
CA GLY A 105 8.60 7.25 12.80
C GLY A 105 7.20 6.72 12.49
N ALA A 106 7.05 5.39 12.35
CA ALA A 106 5.76 4.75 12.11
C ALA A 106 4.78 4.95 13.28
N LEU A 107 5.24 4.80 14.52
CA LEU A 107 4.41 5.02 15.72
C LEU A 107 4.02 6.49 15.88
N GLU A 108 4.94 7.42 15.64
CA GLU A 108 4.66 8.86 15.68
C GLU A 108 3.66 9.28 14.60
N PHE A 109 3.79 8.72 13.40
CA PHE A 109 2.86 8.96 12.31
C PHE A 109 1.45 8.43 12.64
N ALA A 110 1.36 7.21 13.18
CA ALA A 110 0.10 6.62 13.61
C ALA A 110 -0.59 7.45 14.69
N ALA A 111 0.17 7.97 15.67
CA ALA A 111 -0.36 8.86 16.72
C ALA A 111 -0.95 10.15 16.15
N LYS A 112 -0.28 10.74 15.15
CA LYS A 112 -0.77 11.94 14.46
C LYS A 112 -2.08 11.66 13.71
N LEU A 113 -2.16 10.55 12.97
CA LEU A 113 -3.38 10.17 12.26
C LEU A 113 -4.55 9.86 13.20
N ASP A 114 -4.29 9.18 14.31
CA ASP A 114 -5.32 8.86 15.29
C ASP A 114 -5.93 10.12 15.92
N SER A 115 -5.09 11.10 16.27
CA SER A 115 -5.55 12.38 16.84
C SER A 115 -6.33 13.25 15.84
N ILE A 116 -5.99 13.22 14.55
CA ILE A 116 -6.77 13.89 13.49
C ILE A 116 -8.14 13.24 13.34
N ASN A 117 -8.20 11.90 13.36
CA ASN A 117 -9.44 11.16 13.18
C ASN A 117 -10.34 11.12 14.44
N CYS A 118 -9.84 11.51 15.62
CA CYS A 118 -10.68 11.71 16.81
C CYS A 118 -11.63 12.92 16.68
N GLY A 119 -11.42 13.83 15.72
CA GLY A 119 -12.33 14.94 15.46
C GLY A 119 -13.61 14.58 14.68
N SER A 120 -13.76 13.34 14.19
CA SER A 120 -14.87 12.94 13.30
C SER A 120 -15.82 11.89 13.88
N GLN A 121 -15.59 11.38 15.10
CA GLN A 121 -16.37 10.27 15.68
C GLN A 121 -17.43 10.68 16.73
N ASP A 122 -17.62 11.98 16.98
CA ASP A 122 -18.63 12.48 17.95
C ASP A 122 -19.98 12.91 17.31
N LYS A 123 -20.39 12.27 16.21
CA LYS A 123 -21.72 12.49 15.60
C LYS A 123 -22.45 11.20 15.27
N ASN A 124 -22.73 10.38 16.28
CA ASN A 124 -23.96 9.58 16.27
C ASN A 124 -24.33 9.20 17.71
N LYS A 125 -25.19 10.03 18.30
CA LYS A 125 -25.98 9.71 19.49
C LYS A 125 -27.42 9.45 19.05
#